data_AF-A0A7R9FE07-F1
#
_entry.id   AF-A0A7R9FE07-F1
#
_cell.length_a   1.000
_cell.length_b   1.000
_cell.length_c   1.000
_cell.angle_alpha   90.00
_cell.angle_beta   90.00
_cell.angle_gamma   90.00
#
_symmetry.space_group_name_H-M   'P 1'
#
loop_
_entity.id
_entity.type
_entity.pdbx_description
1 polymer ?
#
loop_
_entity_poly.entity_id
_entity_poly.type
_entity_poly.pdbx_seq_one_letter_code
_entity_poly.pdbx_strand_id
1 'polypeptide(L)'
;MWKQRTPFVVFFLAFLLDTVLSVDYCSICKDHTMCIYKEGAAAACNTPTSRGFSQTEKDDIVNEHNRLRNIVALGKESRGNPGPQPSAANMRKM
;
A
#
# COMPACT_ATOMS: atom_id res chain seq x y z
N MET A 1 17.76 28.76 -48.71
CA MET A 1 16.74 27.77 -48.29
C MET A 1 17.38 26.39 -48.23
N TRP A 2 18.04 26.06 -47.12
CA TRP A 2 18.62 24.71 -46.90
C TRP A 2 17.76 23.96 -45.88
N LYS A 3 17.25 22.82 -46.35
CA LYS A 3 16.31 21.92 -45.70
C LYS A 3 17.01 21.23 -44.53
N GLN A 4 16.66 21.54 -43.29
CA GLN A 4 17.16 20.83 -42.12
C GLN A 4 16.68 19.37 -42.20
N ARG A 5 17.58 18.47 -42.55
CA ARG A 5 17.41 17.02 -42.37
C ARG A 5 17.79 16.70 -40.94
N THR A 6 16.81 16.67 -40.04
CA THR A 6 16.98 16.17 -38.67
C THR A 6 17.38 14.69 -38.75
N PRO A 7 18.52 14.29 -38.17
CA PRO A 7 18.98 12.91 -38.23
C PRO A 7 18.06 12.04 -37.35
N PHE A 8 17.47 11.01 -37.96
CA PHE A 8 16.64 9.96 -37.33
C PHE A 8 17.28 9.28 -36.10
N VAL A 9 18.56 9.51 -35.85
CA VAL A 9 19.36 8.90 -34.79
C VAL A 9 19.02 9.45 -33.40
N VAL A 10 18.59 10.72 -33.29
CA VAL A 10 18.28 11.34 -31.98
C VAL A 10 16.99 10.76 -31.37
N PHE A 11 16.08 10.22 -32.19
CA PHE A 11 14.83 9.64 -31.72
C PHE A 11 15.00 8.23 -31.11
N PHE A 12 16.09 7.53 -31.44
CA PHE A 12 16.35 6.16 -30.97
C PHE A 12 17.01 6.09 -29.58
N LEU A 13 17.63 7.18 -29.10
CA LEU A 13 18.28 7.24 -27.79
C LEU A 13 17.33 7.57 -26.63
N ALA A 14 16.12 8.03 -26.91
CA ALA A 14 15.12 8.37 -25.89
C ALA A 14 14.16 7.21 -25.55
N PHE A 15 14.35 6.03 -26.14
CA PHE A 15 13.43 4.88 -26.04
C PHE A 15 14.06 3.64 -25.37
N LEU A 16 15.07 3.82 -24.53
CA LEU A 16 15.66 2.73 -23.76
C LEU A 16 15.45 2.93 -22.25
N LEU A 17 14.46 2.16 -21.77
CA LEU A 17 14.35 1.59 -20.42
C LEU A 17 13.98 2.54 -19.27
N ASP A 18 12.72 2.99 -19.26
CA ASP A 18 11.96 3.01 -18.01
C ASP A 18 11.60 1.57 -17.62
N THR A 19 12.53 0.81 -17.05
CA THR A 19 12.17 -0.46 -16.41
C THR A 19 11.45 -0.15 -15.11
N VAL A 20 10.13 -0.26 -15.09
CA VAL A 20 9.36 -0.37 -13.85
C VAL A 20 9.88 -1.60 -13.10
N LEU A 21 10.49 -1.41 -11.94
CA LEU A 21 10.90 -2.50 -11.06
C LEU A 21 9.63 -3.14 -10.47
N SER A 22 9.05 -4.12 -11.16
CA SER A 22 7.96 -4.92 -10.60
C SER A 22 8.52 -5.85 -9.53
N VAL A 23 8.01 -5.77 -8.30
CA VAL A 23 8.37 -6.72 -7.22
C VAL A 23 7.82 -8.11 -7.57
N ASP A 24 8.68 -9.14 -7.56
CA ASP A 24 8.24 -10.53 -7.73
C ASP A 24 7.64 -11.07 -6.42
N TYR A 25 6.36 -10.79 -6.25
CA TYR A 25 5.58 -11.27 -5.11
C TYR A 25 5.44 -12.80 -5.04
N CYS A 26 5.68 -13.53 -6.14
CA CYS A 26 5.58 -14.99 -6.15
C CYS A 26 6.79 -15.66 -5.48
N SER A 27 7.91 -14.92 -5.37
CA SER A 27 9.10 -15.37 -4.64
C SER A 27 8.95 -15.32 -3.11
N ILE A 28 8.03 -14.49 -2.59
CA ILE A 28 7.75 -14.39 -1.15
C ILE A 28 6.98 -15.64 -0.69
N CYS A 29 5.82 -15.89 -1.31
CA CYS A 29 5.07 -17.13 -1.20
C CYS A 29 4.20 -17.33 -2.45
N LYS A 30 3.98 -18.59 -2.85
CA LYS A 30 3.26 -18.92 -4.09
C LYS A 30 1.80 -18.44 -4.09
N ASP A 31 1.21 -18.33 -2.91
CA ASP A 31 -0.16 -17.92 -2.66
C ASP A 31 -0.29 -16.45 -2.24
N HIS A 32 0.76 -15.64 -2.42
CA HIS A 32 0.72 -14.21 -2.10
C HIS A 32 -0.39 -13.51 -2.90
N THR A 33 -1.16 -12.61 -2.26
CA THR A 33 -2.28 -11.90 -2.90
C THR A 33 -1.86 -11.21 -4.20
N MET A 34 -0.75 -10.48 -4.20
CA MET A 34 -0.20 -9.82 -5.40
C MET A 34 0.47 -10.79 -6.41
N CYS A 35 0.69 -12.05 -6.03
CA CYS A 35 1.08 -13.12 -6.96
C CYS A 35 -0.16 -13.67 -7.68
N ILE A 36 -1.22 -13.99 -6.94
CA ILE A 36 -2.45 -14.57 -7.48
C ILE A 36 -3.26 -13.53 -8.30
N TYR A 37 -3.42 -12.33 -7.75
CA TYR A 37 -4.24 -11.27 -8.34
C TYR A 37 -3.33 -10.17 -8.92
N LYS A 38 -3.20 -10.17 -10.25
CA LYS A 38 -2.34 -9.22 -10.99
C LYS A 38 -3.03 -7.93 -11.39
N GLU A 39 -4.36 -7.94 -11.39
CA GLU A 39 -5.19 -6.86 -11.91
C GLU A 39 -6.19 -6.42 -10.84
N GLY A 40 -6.97 -5.38 -11.13
CA GLY A 40 -7.82 -4.69 -10.17
C GLY A 40 -8.98 -5.52 -9.58
N ALA A 41 -10.09 -4.85 -9.33
CA ALA A 41 -11.25 -5.49 -8.71
C ALA A 41 -11.73 -6.70 -9.53
N ALA A 42 -12.02 -7.80 -8.84
CA ALA A 42 -12.56 -9.00 -9.47
C ALA A 42 -13.94 -8.74 -10.09
N ALA A 43 -14.35 -9.59 -11.02
CA ALA A 43 -15.70 -9.53 -11.64
C ALA A 43 -16.82 -9.58 -10.59
N ALA A 44 -16.60 -10.25 -9.45
CA ALA A 44 -17.54 -10.31 -8.33
C ALA A 44 -17.86 -8.93 -7.70
N CYS A 45 -17.02 -7.92 -7.93
CA CYS A 45 -17.23 -6.56 -7.44
C CYS A 45 -18.16 -5.73 -8.36
N ASN A 46 -18.66 -6.28 -9.47
CA ASN A 46 -19.41 -5.56 -10.50
C ASN A 46 -18.68 -4.27 -10.91
N THR A 47 -19.25 -3.11 -10.58
CA THR A 47 -18.66 -1.80 -10.81
C THR A 47 -18.30 -1.17 -9.47
N PRO A 48 -17.00 -1.12 -9.10
CA PRO A 48 -16.55 -0.45 -7.88
C PRO A 48 -16.91 1.04 -7.92
N THR A 49 -17.55 1.56 -6.87
CA THR A 49 -17.94 2.98 -6.75
C THR A 49 -16.76 3.88 -6.36
N SER A 50 -15.85 3.38 -5.53
CA SER A 50 -14.61 4.07 -5.15
C SER A 50 -13.53 3.05 -4.80
N ARG A 51 -12.25 3.46 -4.93
CA ARG A 51 -11.09 2.65 -4.52
C ARG A 51 -10.00 3.56 -3.96
N GLY A 52 -9.31 3.06 -2.95
CA GLY A 52 -8.26 3.78 -2.25
C GLY A 52 -8.81 4.76 -1.21
N PHE A 53 -7.89 5.46 -0.57
CA PHE A 53 -8.15 6.44 0.48
C PHE A 53 -7.36 7.72 0.17
N SER A 54 -7.95 8.86 0.46
CA SER A 54 -7.24 10.15 0.53
C SER A 54 -6.15 10.10 1.60
N GLN A 55 -5.22 11.05 1.57
CA GLN A 55 -4.18 11.12 2.59
C GLN A 55 -4.77 11.35 3.99
N THR A 56 -5.77 12.23 4.10
CA THR A 56 -6.49 12.49 5.35
C THR A 56 -7.13 11.21 5.91
N GLU A 57 -7.83 10.43 5.08
CA GLU A 57 -8.45 9.17 5.52
C GLU A 57 -7.39 8.15 5.98
N LYS A 58 -6.24 8.08 5.32
CA LYS A 58 -5.13 7.22 5.76
C LYS A 58 -4.58 7.66 7.12
N ASP A 59 -4.40 8.96 7.30
CA ASP A 59 -3.90 9.53 8.56
C ASP A 59 -4.91 9.26 9.69
N ASP A 60 -6.21 9.42 9.44
CA ASP A 60 -7.27 9.14 10.40
C ASP A 60 -7.29 7.66 10.81
N ILE A 61 -7.16 6.74 9.85
CA ILE A 61 -7.07 5.30 10.13
C ILE A 61 -5.87 5.01 11.04
N VAL A 62 -4.68 5.54 10.72
CA VAL A 62 -3.46 5.32 11.51
C VAL A 62 -3.57 5.96 12.90
N ASN A 63 -4.15 7.16 12.99
CA ASN A 63 -4.36 7.87 14.26
C ASN A 63 -5.30 7.11 15.19
N GLU A 64 -6.40 6.56 14.66
CA GLU A 64 -7.34 5.79 15.48
C GLU A 64 -6.72 4.48 15.98
N HIS A 65 -5.97 3.76 15.13
CA HIS A 65 -5.22 2.58 15.59
C HIS A 65 -4.23 2.93 16.69
N ASN A 66 -3.48 4.04 16.54
CA ASN A 66 -2.53 4.48 17.55
C ASN A 66 -3.21 4.90 18.86
N ARG A 67 -4.39 5.54 18.79
CA ARG A 67 -5.20 5.87 19.96
C ARG A 67 -5.61 4.61 20.73
N LEU A 68 -6.13 3.61 20.04
CA LEU A 68 -6.54 2.33 20.64
C LEU A 68 -5.34 1.54 21.20
N ARG A 69 -4.24 1.47 20.45
CA ARG A 69 -2.98 0.86 20.91
C ARG A 69 -2.46 1.51 22.18
N ASN A 70 -2.58 2.84 22.29
CA ASN A 70 -2.18 3.58 23.50
C ASN A 70 -3.09 3.28 24.70
N ILE A 71 -4.40 3.10 24.50
CA ILE A 71 -5.34 2.70 25.57
C ILE A 71 -4.92 1.34 26.14
N VAL A 72 -4.64 0.35 25.28
CA VAL A 72 -4.16 -0.96 25.71
C VAL A 72 -2.78 -0.85 26.37
N ALA A 73 -1.85 -0.09 25.77
CA ALA A 73 -0.50 0.06 26.31
C ALA A 73 -0.47 0.64 27.72
N LEU A 74 -1.39 1.56 28.03
CA LEU A 74 -1.54 2.15 29.36
C LEU A 74 -2.34 1.26 30.33
N GLY A 75 -2.77 0.06 29.93
CA GLY A 75 -3.60 -0.83 30.74
C GLY A 75 -5.01 -0.28 31.02
N LYS A 76 -5.54 0.56 30.12
CA LYS A 76 -6.82 1.26 30.29
C LYS A 76 -8.01 0.56 29.60
N GLU A 77 -7.78 -0.55 28.90
CA GLU A 77 -8.86 -1.36 28.32
C GLU A 77 -9.41 -2.33 29.37
N SER A 78 -10.61 -2.03 29.90
CA SER A 78 -11.22 -2.79 30.98
C SER A 78 -11.91 -4.08 30.54
N ARG A 79 -12.20 -4.24 29.24
CA ARG A 79 -12.87 -5.42 28.69
C ARG A 79 -11.93 -6.61 28.58
N GLY A 80 -12.47 -7.82 28.74
CA GLY A 80 -11.76 -9.10 28.63
C GLY A 80 -12.56 -10.21 29.29
N ASN A 81 -12.22 -11.47 29.01
CA ASN A 81 -12.78 -12.63 29.72
C ASN A 81 -11.68 -13.68 30.00
N PRO A 82 -11.01 -13.63 31.18
CA PRO A 82 -11.14 -12.59 32.21
C PRO A 82 -10.52 -11.25 31.76
N GLY A 83 -10.91 -10.15 32.39
CA GLY A 83 -10.35 -8.81 32.15
C GLY A 83 -9.70 -8.23 33.41
N PRO A 84 -9.01 -7.07 33.32
CA PRO A 84 -8.79 -6.20 32.16
C PRO A 84 -7.57 -6.61 31.31
N GLN A 85 -7.34 -5.92 30.17
CA GLN A 85 -6.09 -6.09 29.40
C GLN A 85 -4.91 -5.42 30.13
N PRO A 86 -3.76 -6.09 30.28
CA PRO A 86 -2.60 -5.52 30.97
C PRO A 86 -1.90 -4.42 30.15
N SER A 87 -1.11 -3.57 30.82
CA SER A 87 -0.26 -2.58 30.16
C SER A 87 0.87 -3.24 29.36
N ALA A 88 1.35 -2.55 28.33
CA ALA A 88 2.41 -3.04 27.45
C ALA A 88 3.72 -2.30 27.68
N ALA A 89 4.84 -3.03 27.74
CA ALA A 89 6.16 -2.45 28.00
C ALA A 89 6.78 -1.72 26.79
N ASN A 90 6.37 -2.04 25.56
CA ASN A 90 7.04 -1.58 24.33
C ASN A 90 6.08 -1.36 23.14
N MET A 91 4.83 -0.97 23.39
CA MET A 91 3.86 -0.70 22.32
C MET A 91 4.24 0.60 21.58
N ARG A 92 4.68 0.48 20.32
CA ARG A 92 5.08 1.64 19.48
C ARG A 92 3.93 2.17 18.62
N LYS A 93 4.05 3.45 18.26
CA LYS A 93 3.22 4.07 17.22
C LYS A 93 3.48 3.38 15.87
N MET A 94 2.42 3.18 15.09
CA MET A 94 2.47 2.79 13.68
C MET A 94 2.96 3.95 12.82
#